data_AF-A0A840NE51-F1
#
_entry.id   AF-A0A840NE51-F1
#
_cell.length_a   1.000
_cell.length_b   1.000
_cell.length_c   1.000
_cell.angle_alpha   90.00
_cell.angle_beta   90.00
_cell.angle_gamma   90.00
#
_symmetry.space_group_name_H-M   'P 1'
#
loop_
_entity.id
_entity.type
_entity.pdbx_description
1 polymer ?
#
loop_
_entity_poly.entity_id
_entity_poly.type
_entity_poly.pdbx_seq_one_letter_code
_entity_poly.pdbx_strand_id
1 'polypeptide(L)'
;MQVKLEDEIHKHLPNYEFYVEVLKNLEALQFKKQDFLDAWEKRKSLLTNEDNPDLAMKQLYDFSLIGCYSPGGGGGGAEYVFKYKDKRSTFNENASQFRVHSGFKDVLGLRKYVRSE
;
A
#
# COMPACT_ATOMS: atom_id res chain seq x y z
N MET A 1 12.84 -11.86 -11.39
CA MET A 1 13.12 -10.48 -10.90
C MET A 1 12.42 -10.14 -9.58
N GLN A 2 11.40 -10.89 -9.11
CA GLN A 2 10.64 -10.53 -7.89
C GLN A 2 11.38 -10.83 -6.56
N VAL A 3 12.08 -11.96 -6.46
CA VAL A 3 12.71 -12.43 -5.19
C VAL A 3 13.72 -11.44 -4.59
N LYS A 4 14.46 -10.69 -5.41
CA LYS A 4 15.46 -9.74 -4.90
C LYS A 4 14.84 -8.56 -4.15
N LEU A 5 13.67 -8.10 -4.60
CA LEU A 5 13.02 -6.96 -3.98
C LEU A 5 12.44 -7.36 -2.63
N GLU A 6 11.87 -8.56 -2.52
CA GLU A 6 11.31 -9.09 -1.28
C GLU A 6 12.39 -9.30 -0.20
N ASP A 7 13.56 -9.83 -0.58
CA ASP A 7 14.68 -10.01 0.36
C ASP A 7 15.28 -8.67 0.83
N GLU A 8 15.35 -7.67 -0.05
CA GLU A 8 15.82 -6.32 0.29
C GLU A 8 14.81 -5.58 1.17
N ILE A 9 13.51 -5.74 0.88
CA ILE A 9 12.42 -5.25 1.71
C ILE A 9 12.52 -5.87 3.09
N HIS A 10 12.57 -7.20 3.22
CA HIS A 10 12.59 -7.87 4.52
C HIS A 10 13.80 -7.47 5.38
N LYS A 11 14.94 -7.15 4.74
CA LYS A 11 16.14 -6.63 5.41
C LYS A 11 16.00 -5.20 5.92
N HIS A 12 15.28 -4.35 5.20
CA HIS A 12 15.07 -2.94 5.57
C HIS A 12 13.80 -2.71 6.40
N LEU A 13 12.83 -3.61 6.29
CA LEU A 13 11.52 -3.59 6.91
C LEU A 13 11.28 -4.87 7.70
N PRO A 14 11.72 -4.92 8.97
CA PRO A 14 11.44 -6.06 9.84
C PRO A 14 9.93 -6.33 9.99
N ASN A 15 9.10 -5.27 9.88
CA ASN A 15 7.65 -5.35 10.00
C ASN A 15 6.92 -5.48 8.65
N TYR A 16 7.64 -5.82 7.57
CA TYR A 16 7.03 -5.97 6.23
C TYR A 16 5.88 -6.99 6.22
N GLU A 17 6.06 -8.14 6.89
CA GLU A 17 5.02 -9.17 7.00
C GLU A 17 3.74 -8.60 7.60
N PHE A 18 3.85 -7.74 8.61
CA PHE A 18 2.70 -7.06 9.20
C PHE A 18 2.00 -6.15 8.19
N TYR A 19 2.76 -5.35 7.42
CA TYR A 19 2.16 -4.46 6.41
C TYR A 19 1.42 -5.26 5.34
N VAL A 20 2.01 -6.37 4.90
CA VAL A 20 1.38 -7.34 3.99
C VAL A 20 0.10 -7.91 4.61
N GLU A 21 0.10 -8.31 5.87
CA GLU A 21 -1.07 -8.84 6.55
C GLU A 21 -2.21 -7.81 6.66
N VAL A 22 -1.88 -6.53 6.94
CA VAL A 22 -2.88 -5.44 6.92
C VAL A 22 -3.48 -5.32 5.52
N LEU A 23 -2.68 -5.34 4.46
CA LEU A 23 -3.17 -5.31 3.07
C LEU A 23 -4.04 -6.53 2.75
N LYS A 24 -3.66 -7.73 3.20
CA LYS A 24 -4.49 -8.95 3.06
C LYS A 24 -5.85 -8.80 3.71
N ASN A 25 -5.90 -8.14 4.88
CA ASN A 25 -7.14 -7.91 5.62
C ASN A 25 -8.11 -6.96 4.90
N LEU A 26 -7.61 -6.10 4.02
CA LEU A 26 -8.46 -5.26 3.17
C LEU A 26 -9.25 -6.08 2.14
N GLU A 27 -8.75 -7.29 1.81
CA GLU A 27 -9.31 -8.22 0.82
C GLU A 27 -9.52 -7.64 -0.59
N ALA A 28 -9.03 -6.42 -0.83
CA ALA A 28 -9.28 -5.62 -2.01
C ALA A 28 -8.01 -4.94 -2.52
N LEU A 29 -7.91 -4.81 -3.84
CA LEU A 29 -6.81 -4.07 -4.48
C LEU A 29 -6.97 -2.56 -4.31
N GLN A 30 -8.18 -2.02 -4.24
CA GLN A 30 -8.43 -0.59 -4.01
C GLN A 30 -9.06 -0.37 -2.64
N PHE A 31 -8.51 0.60 -1.90
CA PHE A 31 -8.90 0.92 -0.53
C PHE A 31 -8.68 2.41 -0.22
N LYS A 32 -9.38 2.95 0.77
CA LYS A 32 -9.18 4.32 1.27
C LYS A 32 -8.18 4.31 2.44
N LYS A 33 -7.62 5.48 2.78
CA LYS A 33 -6.76 5.61 3.97
C LYS A 33 -7.43 5.06 5.23
N GLN A 34 -8.71 5.37 5.40
CA GLN A 34 -9.53 4.95 6.53
C GLN A 34 -9.62 3.42 6.65
N ASP A 35 -9.74 2.72 5.51
CA ASP A 35 -9.80 1.26 5.46
C ASP A 35 -8.50 0.62 5.98
N PHE A 36 -7.36 1.19 5.55
CA PHE A 36 -6.05 0.77 6.01
C PHE A 36 -5.86 1.05 7.49
N LEU A 37 -6.26 2.23 7.97
CA LEU A 37 -6.21 2.60 9.39
C LEU A 37 -7.06 1.67 10.26
N ASP A 38 -8.27 1.29 9.82
CA ASP A 38 -9.13 0.34 10.54
C ASP A 38 -8.50 -1.06 10.62
N ALA A 39 -7.98 -1.57 9.51
CA ALA A 39 -7.27 -2.85 9.47
C ALA A 39 -5.97 -2.82 10.29
N TRP A 40 -5.28 -1.69 10.31
CA TRP A 40 -4.10 -1.45 11.13
C TRP A 40 -4.45 -1.45 12.61
N GLU A 41 -5.46 -0.69 13.03
CA GLU A 41 -5.88 -0.60 14.43
C GLU A 41 -6.27 -1.95 15.02
N LYS A 42 -6.93 -2.81 14.21
CA LYS A 42 -7.27 -4.19 14.59
C LYS A 42 -6.06 -5.08 14.88
N ARG A 43 -4.90 -4.73 14.32
CA ARG A 43 -3.67 -5.53 14.42
C ARG A 43 -2.53 -4.79 15.12
N LYS A 44 -2.68 -3.50 15.45
CA LYS A 44 -1.64 -2.68 16.08
C LYS A 44 -1.11 -3.28 17.37
N SER A 45 -1.91 -4.12 18.03
CA SER A 45 -1.53 -4.91 19.21
C SER A 45 -0.36 -5.86 18.98
N LEU A 46 -0.07 -6.21 17.72
CA LEU A 46 1.06 -7.06 17.32
C LEU A 46 2.30 -6.23 16.94
N LEU A 47 2.18 -4.91 16.79
CA LEU A 47 3.27 -4.02 16.48
C LEU A 47 3.88 -3.40 17.74
N THR A 48 5.16 -3.05 17.65
CA THR A 48 5.82 -2.15 18.58
C THR A 48 5.26 -0.73 18.48
N ASN A 49 5.19 -0.01 19.61
CA ASN A 49 4.64 1.36 19.70
C ASN A 49 5.31 2.41 18.77
N GLU A 50 6.42 2.07 18.11
CA GLU A 50 7.13 2.96 17.19
C GLU A 50 6.56 2.95 15.76
N ASP A 51 5.78 1.93 15.38
CA ASP A 51 5.20 1.82 14.04
C ASP A 51 3.96 2.71 13.89
N ASN A 52 4.00 3.55 12.87
CA ASN A 52 2.91 4.47 12.52
C ASN A 52 2.26 4.04 11.20
N PRO A 53 0.91 4.06 11.09
CA PRO A 53 0.21 3.66 9.86
C PRO A 53 0.61 4.51 8.66
N ASP A 54 0.80 5.82 8.84
CA ASP A 54 1.29 6.72 7.79
C ASP A 54 2.71 6.36 7.30
N LEU A 55 3.60 6.00 8.23
CA LEU A 55 4.95 5.56 7.89
C LEU A 55 4.90 4.23 7.12
N ALA A 56 4.06 3.29 7.55
CA ALA A 56 3.87 2.02 6.85
C ALA A 56 3.34 2.22 5.43
N MET A 57 2.32 3.07 5.24
CA MET A 57 1.80 3.40 3.90
C MET A 57 2.87 4.06 3.03
N LYS A 58 3.65 4.99 3.59
CA LYS A 58 4.77 5.62 2.88
C LYS A 58 5.81 4.59 2.43
N GLN A 59 6.17 3.65 3.30
CA GLN A 59 7.11 2.58 2.97
C GLN A 59 6.54 1.65 1.88
N LEU A 60 5.29 1.21 2.02
CA LEU A 60 4.59 0.44 0.98
C LEU A 60 4.57 1.18 -0.37
N TYR A 61 4.42 2.50 -0.37
CA TYR A 61 4.48 3.31 -1.59
C TYR A 61 5.88 3.35 -2.17
N ASP A 62 6.91 3.55 -1.34
CA ASP A 62 8.30 3.64 -1.78
C ASP A 62 8.77 2.34 -2.45
N PHE A 63 8.36 1.20 -1.89
CA PHE A 63 8.57 -0.13 -2.48
C PHE A 63 7.63 -0.47 -3.64
N SER A 64 6.79 0.47 -4.06
CA SER A 64 5.82 0.28 -5.15
C SER A 64 4.79 -0.83 -4.92
N LEU A 65 4.53 -1.19 -3.67
CA LEU A 65 3.44 -2.11 -3.32
C LEU A 65 2.09 -1.42 -3.47
N ILE A 66 2.00 -0.14 -3.14
CA ILE A 66 0.78 0.65 -3.28
C ILE A 66 1.02 1.88 -4.17
N GLY A 67 -0.05 2.35 -4.81
CA GLY A 67 -0.09 3.58 -5.57
C GLY A 67 -1.10 4.55 -4.97
N CYS A 68 -0.77 5.84 -5.04
CA CYS A 68 -1.65 6.93 -4.62
C CYS A 68 -2.52 7.33 -5.80
N TYR A 69 -3.81 7.57 -5.53
CA TYR A 69 -4.70 8.19 -6.50
C TYR A 69 -4.26 9.64 -6.75
N SER A 70 -4.02 9.97 -8.02
CA SER A 70 -3.73 11.32 -8.46
C SER A 70 -4.83 11.78 -9.41
N PRO A 71 -5.68 12.75 -9.02
CA PRO A 71 -6.61 13.37 -9.94
C PRO A 71 -5.80 14.16 -10.98
N GLY A 72 -5.78 13.71 -12.23
CA GLY A 72 -5.06 14.38 -13.30
C GLY A 72 -5.56 15.81 -13.49
N GLY A 73 -4.67 16.78 -13.38
CA GLY A 73 -5.00 18.19 -13.62
C GLY A 73 -5.14 18.49 -15.12
N GLY A 74 -6.26 19.06 -15.54
CA GLY A 74 -6.41 19.82 -16.79
C GLY A 74 -6.93 19.07 -18.03
N GLY A 75 -6.98 17.73 -18.07
CA GLY A 75 -7.49 17.00 -19.25
C GLY A 75 -7.10 15.52 -19.37
N GLY A 76 -6.23 15.02 -18.49
CA GLY A 76 -5.89 13.59 -18.39
C GLY A 76 -6.67 12.94 -17.26
N GLY A 77 -7.22 11.74 -17.49
CA GLY A 77 -8.03 11.01 -16.53
C GLY A 77 -7.33 10.75 -15.19
N ALA A 78 -8.11 10.34 -14.20
CA ALA A 78 -7.56 9.96 -12.91
C ALA A 78 -6.69 8.71 -13.02
N GLU A 79 -5.47 8.77 -12.50
CA GLU A 79 -4.52 7.66 -12.56
C GLU A 79 -3.94 7.35 -11.18
N TYR A 80 -3.51 6.09 -11.01
CA TYR A 80 -2.77 5.67 -9.84
C TYR A 80 -1.28 5.79 -10.14
N VAL A 81 -0.62 6.66 -9.38
CA VAL A 81 0.83 6.86 -9.48
C VAL A 81 1.49 5.89 -8.52
N PHE A 82 2.49 5.16 -9.01
CA PHE A 82 3.31 4.25 -8.23
C PHE A 82 4.76 4.71 -8.30
N LYS A 83 5.55 4.50 -7.24
CA LYS A 83 6.94 4.95 -7.18
C LYS A 83 7.82 4.40 -8.32
N TYR A 84 7.59 3.17 -8.77
CA TYR A 84 8.33 2.59 -9.90
C TYR A 84 7.98 3.25 -11.24
N LYS A 85 6.76 3.77 -11.40
CA LYS A 85 6.34 4.52 -12.60
C LYS A 85 6.94 5.91 -12.59
N ASP A 86 6.88 6.59 -11.45
CA ASP A 86 7.42 7.92 -11.29
C ASP A 86 8.28 8.01 -10.02
N LYS A 87 9.61 7.96 -10.21
CA LYS A 87 10.57 8.00 -9.09
C LYS A 87 10.58 9.33 -8.36
N ARG A 88 10.13 10.42 -9.02
CA ARG A 88 10.06 11.76 -8.44
C ARG A 88 8.80 11.93 -7.58
N SER A 89 7.79 11.10 -7.81
CA SER A 89 6.57 11.09 -7.04
C SER A 89 6.84 10.72 -5.58
N THR A 90 6.19 11.46 -4.69
CA THR A 90 6.21 11.25 -3.25
C THR A 90 4.89 10.67 -2.79
N PHE A 91 4.90 9.98 -1.66
CA PHE A 91 3.68 9.49 -1.04
C PHE A 91 2.76 10.66 -0.71
N ASN A 92 1.54 10.64 -1.25
CA ASN A 92 0.52 11.65 -0.96
C ASN A 92 -0.40 11.14 0.15
N GLU A 93 -0.16 11.60 1.37
CA GLU A 93 -0.97 11.28 2.56
C GLU A 93 -2.42 11.80 2.48
N ASN A 94 -2.66 12.80 1.62
CA ASN A 94 -3.97 13.40 1.37
C ASN A 94 -4.73 12.71 0.21
N ALA A 95 -4.14 11.68 -0.40
CA ALA A 95 -4.84 10.92 -1.44
C ALA A 95 -6.09 10.26 -0.87
N SER A 96 -7.23 10.44 -1.54
CA SER A 96 -8.51 9.89 -1.08
C SER A 96 -8.59 8.37 -1.27
N GLN A 97 -7.81 7.82 -2.21
CA GLN A 97 -7.80 6.40 -2.55
C GLN A 97 -6.38 5.90 -2.82
N PHE A 98 -6.17 4.63 -2.51
CA PHE A 98 -4.92 3.92 -2.71
C PHE A 98 -5.22 2.60 -3.42
N ARG A 99 -4.19 2.08 -4.10
CA ARG A 99 -4.31 0.85 -4.85
C ARG A 99 -3.07 -0.01 -4.71
N VAL A 100 -3.28 -1.26 -4.32
CA VAL A 100 -2.25 -2.30 -4.33
C VAL A 100 -1.85 -2.63 -5.76
N HIS A 101 -0.56 -2.78 -5.97
CA HIS A 101 0.04 -3.18 -7.23
C HIS A 101 -0.42 -4.59 -7.62
N SER A 102 -0.91 -4.75 -8.86
CA SER A 102 -1.50 -6.02 -9.33
C SER A 102 -0.52 -7.19 -9.28
N GLY A 103 0.80 -6.94 -9.37
CA GLY A 103 1.83 -7.97 -9.22
C GLY A 103 1.87 -8.62 -7.83
N PHE A 104 1.31 -7.97 -6.81
CA PHE A 104 1.19 -8.51 -5.45
C PHE A 104 -0.21 -9.12 -5.18
N LYS A 105 -1.15 -9.04 -6.13
CA LYS A 105 -2.50 -9.60 -5.96
C LYS A 105 -2.44 -11.08 -5.57
N ASP A 106 -1.63 -11.85 -6.29
CA ASP A 106 -1.50 -13.31 -6.11
C ASP A 106 -0.76 -13.64 -4.79
N VAL A 107 0.36 -12.96 -4.54
CA VAL A 107 1.17 -13.08 -3.31
C VAL A 107 0.36 -12.76 -2.05
N LEU A 108 -0.50 -11.74 -2.14
CA LEU A 108 -1.39 -11.32 -1.06
C LEU A 108 -2.69 -12.15 -1.02
N GLY A 109 -3.00 -12.95 -2.03
CA GLY A 109 -4.27 -13.68 -2.10
C GLY A 109 -5.50 -12.76 -2.21
N LEU A 110 -5.35 -11.55 -2.76
CA LEU A 110 -6.44 -10.58 -2.87
C LEU A 110 -7.44 -11.03 -3.92
N ARG A 111 -8.67 -11.34 -3.46
CA ARG A 111 -9.74 -11.84 -4.31
C ARG A 111 -10.54 -10.72 -4.98
N LYS A 112 -10.70 -9.57 -4.32
CA LYS A 112 -11.54 -8.47 -4.82
C LYS A 112 -10.71 -7.33 -5.42
N TYR A 113 -11.29 -6.64 -6.40
CA TYR A 113 -10.63 -5.50 -7.05
C TYR A 113 -10.92 -4.19 -6.32
N VAL A 114 -12.16 -4.01 -5.89
CA VAL A 114 -12.63 -2.86 -5.12
C VAL A 114 -13.20 -3.41 -3.80
N ARG A 115 -12.91 -2.73 -2.69
CA ARG A 115 -13.56 -3.02 -1.41
C ARG A 115 -15.02 -2.56 -1.56
N SER A 116 -15.94 -3.52 -1.67
CA SER A 116 -17.38 -3.24 -1.56
C SER A 116 -17.66 -2.90 -0.10
N GLU A 117 -18.27 -1.72 0.13
CA GLU A 117 -18.78 -1.28 1.44
C GLU A 117 -19.78 -2.27 2.03
#